data_AF-A0A1M6L6Y3-F1
#
_entry.id   AF-A0A1M6L6Y3-F1
#
_cell.length_a   1.000
_cell.length_b   1.000
_cell.length_c   1.000
_cell.angle_alpha   90.00
_cell.angle_beta   90.00
_cell.angle_gamma   90.00
#
_symmetry.space_group_name_H-M   'P 1'
#
loop_
_entity.id
_entity.type
_entity.pdbx_description
1 polymer ?
#
loop_
_entity_poly.entity_id
_entity_poly.type
_entity_poly.pdbx_seq_one_letter_code
_entity_poly.pdbx_strand_id
1 'polypeptide(L)'
;MSYSEYVAHYFQMPQCIIFALLAGALLGVVYWIFYLYAKSTKKNDDYFEQEFFSLSERYYELIFSGGSIIGFMAVYFLINLFLKSGSFKEIWDSYKDYLLLIFMIISILLNSFFDHVLVRLKHLDRDDMASIRLTGMAYMILILCYLKFIYESNNYDTLIAYFLTLMIGRFVYFDASFKDFLHCIRNAASNIPIMIMGLINLAILCAYGYSTGYLLKHNGVITNIFFVHLYIIVMIFILHFIPARLVAKKKVKKLDGTKKSSRPPRERRERRPNRPKPVEDNSEIDVEIIDL
;
A
#
# COMPACT_ATOMS: atom_id res chain seq x y z
N MET A 1 22.08 22.83 11.81
CA MET A 1 22.30 21.75 10.83
C MET A 1 21.90 22.27 9.46
N SER A 2 22.81 22.20 8.50
CA SER A 2 22.54 22.50 7.09
C SER A 2 21.73 21.35 6.44
N TYR A 3 21.14 21.57 5.26
CA TYR A 3 20.41 20.51 4.53
C TYR A 3 21.31 19.31 4.20
N SER A 4 22.57 19.55 3.81
CA SER A 4 23.51 18.49 3.47
C SER A 4 23.89 17.63 4.68
N GLU A 5 24.14 18.25 5.84
CA GLU A 5 24.38 17.54 7.10
C GLU A 5 23.16 16.71 7.52
N TYR A 6 21.96 17.25 7.31
CA TYR A 6 20.71 16.56 7.61
C TYR A 6 20.59 15.27 6.80
N VAL A 7 20.79 15.34 5.48
CA VAL A 7 20.73 14.16 4.62
C VAL A 7 21.85 13.17 4.97
N ALA A 8 23.07 13.65 5.19
CA ALA A 8 24.20 12.78 5.53
C ALA A 8 23.97 11.97 6.82
N HIS A 9 23.31 12.56 7.82
CA HIS A 9 22.97 11.90 9.08
C HIS A 9 22.06 10.67 8.88
N TYR A 10 20.95 10.80 8.14
CA TYR A 10 20.03 9.68 7.92
C TYR A 10 20.57 8.61 6.98
N PHE A 11 21.57 8.92 6.15
CA PHE A 11 22.24 7.93 5.29
C PHE A 11 23.55 7.41 5.88
N GLN A 12 23.83 7.71 7.15
CA GLN A 12 25.05 7.25 7.80
C GLN A 12 25.03 5.73 8.03
N MET A 13 26.04 5.06 7.49
CA MET A 13 26.29 3.65 7.74
C MET A 13 27.06 3.48 9.06
N PRO A 14 26.75 2.49 9.91
CA PRO A 14 25.85 1.34 9.67
C PRO A 14 24.40 1.54 10.12
N GLN A 15 24.06 2.66 10.76
CA GLN A 15 22.78 2.86 11.46
C GLN A 15 21.57 2.74 10.53
N CYS A 16 21.68 3.27 9.30
CA CYS A 16 20.64 3.14 8.27
C CYS A 16 20.28 1.67 7.96
N ILE A 17 21.27 0.78 7.85
CA ILE A 17 21.05 -0.66 7.60
C ILE A 17 20.44 -1.35 8.81
N ILE A 18 20.93 -1.05 10.02
CA ILE A 18 20.40 -1.65 11.25
C ILE A 18 18.94 -1.26 11.43
N PHE A 19 18.59 0.00 11.16
CA PHE A 19 17.22 0.49 11.23
C PHE A 19 16.33 -0.20 10.18
N ALA A 20 16.83 -0.38 8.96
CA ALA A 20 16.15 -1.13 7.90
C ALA A 20 15.90 -2.59 8.29
N LEU A 21 16.90 -3.27 8.86
CA LEU A 21 16.79 -4.66 9.33
C LEU A 21 15.78 -4.79 10.47
N LEU A 22 15.76 -3.84 11.42
CA LEU A 22 14.78 -3.81 12.50
C LEU A 22 13.35 -3.65 11.94
N ALA A 23 13.16 -2.73 10.98
CA ALA A 23 11.86 -2.55 10.31
C ALA A 23 11.42 -3.84 9.59
N GLY A 24 12.35 -4.52 8.90
CA GLY A 24 12.08 -5.82 8.27
C GLY A 24 11.73 -6.92 9.28
N ALA A 25 12.43 -6.98 10.41
CA ALA A 25 12.15 -7.96 11.47
C ALA A 25 10.77 -7.76 12.09
N LEU A 26 10.39 -6.52 12.41
CA LEU A 26 9.07 -6.19 12.95
C LEU A 26 7.95 -6.46 11.93
N LEU A 27 8.18 -6.16 10.66
CA LEU A 27 7.26 -6.52 9.59
C LEU A 27 7.11 -8.04 9.47
N GLY A 28 8.21 -8.80 9.62
CA GLY A 28 8.19 -10.25 9.69
C GLY A 28 7.37 -10.79 10.86
N VAL A 29 7.44 -10.16 12.03
CA VAL A 29 6.59 -10.49 13.20
C VAL A 29 5.12 -10.28 12.88
N VAL A 30 4.75 -9.17 12.22
CA VAL A 30 3.37 -8.93 11.79
C VAL A 30 2.87 -10.02 10.84
N TYR A 31 3.68 -10.42 9.86
CA TYR A 31 3.29 -11.51 8.94
C TYR A 31 3.20 -12.84 9.67
N TRP A 32 4.06 -13.09 10.64
CA TRP A 32 3.97 -14.29 11.48
C TRP A 32 2.65 -14.32 12.27
N ILE A 33 2.22 -13.17 12.80
CA ILE A 33 0.91 -13.06 13.47
C ILE A 33 -0.23 -13.31 12.48
N PHE A 34 -0.18 -12.74 11.27
CA PHE A 34 -1.17 -13.01 10.22
C PHE A 34 -1.20 -14.49 9.84
N TYR A 35 -0.04 -15.13 9.73
CA TYR A 35 0.09 -16.56 9.46
C TYR A 35 -0.57 -17.39 10.57
N LEU A 36 -0.27 -17.11 11.84
CA LEU A 36 -0.87 -17.81 12.98
C LEU A 36 -2.39 -17.61 13.05
N TYR A 37 -2.86 -16.40 12.80
CA TYR A 37 -4.28 -16.07 12.78
C TYR A 37 -5.02 -16.81 11.66
N ALA A 38 -4.50 -16.75 10.43
CA ALA A 38 -5.09 -17.44 9.29
C ALA A 38 -5.12 -18.97 9.53
N LYS A 39 -4.05 -19.53 10.08
CA LYS A 39 -3.95 -20.97 10.42
C LYS A 39 -4.94 -21.39 11.51
N SER A 40 -5.19 -20.53 12.50
CA SER A 40 -6.14 -20.82 13.58
C SER A 40 -7.60 -20.76 13.11
N THR A 41 -7.90 -19.91 12.13
CA THR A 41 -9.28 -19.65 11.69
C THR A 41 -9.72 -20.57 10.55
N LYS A 42 -8.82 -20.95 9.64
CA LYS A 42 -9.13 -21.76 8.45
C LYS A 42 -8.18 -22.94 8.33
N LYS A 43 -8.73 -24.16 8.41
CA LYS A 43 -7.98 -25.42 8.32
C LYS A 43 -7.74 -25.90 6.88
N ASN A 44 -8.35 -25.23 5.90
CA ASN A 44 -8.32 -25.60 4.49
C ASN A 44 -7.34 -24.68 3.74
N ASP A 45 -6.41 -25.25 2.97
CA ASP A 45 -5.22 -24.55 2.46
C ASP A 45 -5.56 -23.35 1.54
N ASP A 46 -6.58 -23.46 0.69
CA ASP A 46 -6.98 -22.38 -0.23
C ASP A 46 -7.58 -21.17 0.51
N TYR A 47 -8.35 -21.41 1.56
CA TYR A 47 -8.96 -20.34 2.38
C TYR A 47 -7.95 -19.69 3.31
N PHE A 48 -6.95 -20.45 3.74
CA PHE A 48 -5.82 -19.95 4.51
C PHE A 48 -5.02 -18.92 3.71
N GLU A 49 -4.70 -19.23 2.44
CA GLU A 49 -3.90 -18.36 1.58
C GLU A 49 -4.63 -17.03 1.29
N GLN A 50 -5.94 -17.11 1.02
CA GLN A 50 -6.78 -15.91 0.81
C GLN A 50 -6.84 -15.01 2.05
N GLU A 51 -7.04 -15.57 3.24
CA GLU A 51 -7.12 -14.81 4.48
C GLU A 51 -5.79 -14.11 4.81
N PHE A 52 -4.67 -14.83 4.64
CA PHE A 52 -3.34 -14.27 4.85
C PHE A 52 -3.04 -13.10 3.90
N PHE A 53 -3.37 -13.25 2.61
CA PHE A 53 -3.17 -12.18 1.64
C PHE A 53 -4.10 -11.00 1.89
N SER A 54 -5.36 -11.25 2.25
CA SER A 54 -6.30 -10.19 2.63
C SER A 54 -5.74 -9.36 3.78
N LEU A 55 -5.38 -9.98 4.91
CA LEU A 55 -4.79 -9.28 6.06
C LEU A 55 -3.53 -8.48 5.71
N SER A 56 -2.69 -9.04 4.84
CA SER A 56 -1.47 -8.37 4.37
C SER A 56 -1.79 -7.15 3.49
N GLU A 57 -2.72 -7.27 2.54
CA GLU A 57 -3.19 -6.16 1.70
C GLU A 57 -3.82 -5.05 2.56
N ARG A 58 -4.65 -5.39 3.56
CA ARG A 58 -5.24 -4.43 4.50
C ARG A 58 -4.18 -3.67 5.30
N TYR A 59 -3.12 -4.37 5.73
CA TYR A 59 -2.00 -3.74 6.44
C TYR A 59 -1.20 -2.80 5.53
N TYR A 60 -0.94 -3.19 4.27
CA TYR A 60 -0.24 -2.33 3.33
C TYR A 60 -1.03 -1.07 3.07
N GLU A 61 -2.31 -1.20 2.71
CA GLU A 61 -3.21 -0.08 2.46
C GLU A 61 -3.21 0.90 3.64
N LEU A 62 -3.25 0.39 4.87
CA LEU A 62 -3.19 1.20 6.08
C LEU A 62 -1.88 2.01 6.19
N ILE A 63 -0.73 1.33 6.16
CA ILE A 63 0.60 1.97 6.31
C ILE A 63 0.85 2.96 5.18
N PHE A 64 0.37 2.61 4.00
CA PHE A 64 0.54 3.37 2.79
C PHE A 64 -0.30 4.65 2.79
N SER A 65 -1.59 4.51 3.12
CA SER A 65 -2.51 5.64 3.25
C SER A 65 -2.04 6.64 4.32
N GLY A 66 -1.57 6.15 5.47
CA GLY A 66 -0.99 7.01 6.52
C GLY A 66 0.35 7.63 6.10
N GLY A 67 1.20 6.84 5.43
CA GLY A 67 2.51 7.26 4.96
C GLY A 67 2.47 8.40 3.95
N SER A 68 1.51 8.41 3.02
CA SER A 68 1.36 9.52 2.08
C SER A 68 1.01 10.83 2.79
N ILE A 69 0.05 10.80 3.72
CA ILE A 69 -0.40 12.00 4.45
C ILE A 69 0.76 12.56 5.27
N ILE A 70 1.42 11.70 6.04
CA ILE A 70 2.59 12.08 6.85
C ILE A 70 3.73 12.57 5.97
N GLY A 71 3.93 11.99 4.78
CA GLY A 71 4.96 12.42 3.83
C GLY A 71 4.78 13.84 3.37
N PHE A 72 3.58 14.22 2.95
CA PHE A 72 3.28 15.60 2.57
C PHE A 72 3.39 16.57 3.73
N MET A 73 2.96 16.18 4.93
CA MET A 73 3.13 16.99 6.13
C MET A 73 4.62 17.14 6.51
N ALA A 74 5.43 16.10 6.35
CA ALA A 74 6.87 16.14 6.59
C ALA A 74 7.59 17.01 5.56
N VAL A 75 7.20 16.96 4.29
CA VAL A 75 7.71 17.87 3.24
C VAL A 75 7.39 19.31 3.59
N TYR A 76 6.14 19.61 3.95
CA TYR A 76 5.74 20.95 4.39
C TYR A 76 6.59 21.43 5.57
N PHE A 77 6.76 20.58 6.58
CA PHE A 77 7.58 20.89 7.75
C PHE A 77 9.05 21.13 7.37
N LEU A 78 9.64 20.31 6.49
CA LEU A 78 11.02 20.44 6.06
C LEU A 78 11.26 21.73 5.26
N ILE A 79 10.33 22.10 4.37
CA ILE A 79 10.42 23.37 3.63
C ILE A 79 10.41 24.53 4.64
N ASN A 80 9.47 24.52 5.58
CA ASN A 80 9.40 25.56 6.61
C ASN A 80 10.66 25.60 7.51
N LEU A 81 11.27 24.46 7.79
CA LEU A 81 12.47 24.36 8.62
C LEU A 81 13.73 24.91 7.91
N PHE A 82 13.90 24.61 6.62
CA PHE A 82 15.10 24.96 5.86
C PHE A 82 15.00 26.30 5.13
N LEU A 83 13.80 26.77 4.82
CA LEU A 83 13.58 28.05 4.12
C LEU A 83 13.66 29.22 5.10
N LYS A 84 14.89 29.60 5.47
CA LYS A 84 15.14 30.61 6.52
C LYS A 84 15.18 32.06 6.01
N SER A 85 15.56 32.29 4.75
CA SER A 85 15.68 33.64 4.14
C SER A 85 15.56 33.60 2.61
N GLY A 86 15.17 34.74 2.00
CA GLY A 86 15.10 34.95 0.55
C GLY A 86 13.70 35.31 0.05
N SER A 87 13.60 35.73 -1.22
CA SER A 87 12.32 36.06 -1.90
C SER A 87 11.33 34.90 -1.90
N PHE A 88 11.82 33.66 -1.96
CA PHE A 88 11.00 32.46 -1.83
C PHE A 88 10.35 32.32 -0.46
N LYS A 89 10.95 32.85 0.61
CA LYS A 89 10.37 32.79 1.96
C LYS A 89 9.17 33.71 2.08
N GLU A 90 9.20 34.90 1.48
CA GLU A 90 8.05 35.81 1.48
C GLU A 90 6.85 35.21 0.76
N ILE A 91 7.10 34.53 -0.37
CA ILE A 91 6.08 33.77 -1.10
C ILE A 91 5.57 32.61 -0.24
N TRP A 92 6.48 31.85 0.38
CA TRP A 92 6.10 30.74 1.27
C TRP A 92 5.24 31.22 2.44
N ASP A 93 5.67 32.24 3.18
CA ASP A 93 4.94 32.75 4.34
C ASP A 93 3.55 33.29 3.96
N SER A 94 3.39 33.81 2.74
CA SER A 94 2.12 34.30 2.22
C SER A 94 1.15 33.19 1.80
N TYR A 95 1.67 32.04 1.32
CA TYR A 95 0.85 30.97 0.73
C TYR A 95 0.95 29.61 1.43
N LYS A 96 1.74 29.49 2.49
CA LYS A 96 2.04 28.21 3.18
C LYS A 96 0.79 27.43 3.57
N ASP A 97 -0.23 28.12 4.04
CA ASP A 97 -1.48 27.51 4.49
C ASP A 97 -2.30 26.94 3.31
N TYR A 98 -2.36 27.67 2.20
CA TYR A 98 -2.98 27.20 0.96
C TYR A 98 -2.19 26.04 0.33
N LEU A 99 -0.86 26.13 0.32
CA LEU A 99 0.03 25.08 -0.17
C LEU A 99 -0.11 23.81 0.67
N LEU A 100 -0.24 23.95 1.98
CA LEU A 100 -0.49 22.82 2.88
C LEU A 100 -1.81 22.14 2.55
N LEU A 101 -2.89 22.91 2.37
CA LEU A 101 -4.19 22.35 1.95
C LEU A 101 -4.06 21.58 0.61
N ILE A 102 -3.36 22.14 -0.36
CA ILE A 102 -3.10 21.50 -1.66
C ILE A 102 -2.30 20.21 -1.48
N PHE A 103 -1.24 20.20 -0.67
CA PHE A 103 -0.45 19.00 -0.37
C PHE A 103 -1.30 17.89 0.25
N MET A 104 -2.23 18.25 1.12
CA MET A 104 -3.14 17.28 1.72
C MET A 104 -4.15 16.72 0.71
N ILE A 105 -4.67 17.54 -0.20
CA ILE A 105 -5.52 17.08 -1.31
C ILE A 105 -4.73 16.15 -2.24
N ILE A 106 -3.51 16.54 -2.61
CA ILE A 106 -2.62 15.72 -3.43
C ILE A 106 -2.38 14.39 -2.73
N SER A 107 -2.06 14.36 -1.44
CA SER A 107 -1.88 13.10 -0.70
C SER A 107 -3.07 12.15 -0.82
N ILE A 108 -4.29 12.68 -0.80
CA ILE A 108 -5.50 11.87 -0.93
C ILE A 108 -5.63 11.28 -2.35
N LEU A 109 -5.35 12.09 -3.37
CA LEU A 109 -5.32 11.63 -4.76
C LEU A 109 -4.20 10.61 -5.00
N LEU A 110 -3.07 10.82 -4.35
CA LEU A 110 -1.88 9.99 -4.49
C LEU A 110 -2.11 8.62 -3.84
N ASN A 111 -2.83 8.53 -2.72
CA ASN A 111 -3.35 7.25 -2.20
C ASN A 111 -4.15 6.52 -3.29
N SER A 112 -5.13 7.19 -3.92
CA SER A 112 -5.93 6.57 -4.99
C SER A 112 -5.09 6.11 -6.20
N PHE A 113 -4.00 6.80 -6.52
CA PHE A 113 -3.07 6.40 -7.59
C PHE A 113 -2.28 5.14 -7.21
N PHE A 114 -1.78 5.11 -5.98
CA PHE A 114 -0.98 4.01 -5.48
C PHE A 114 -1.79 2.72 -5.30
N ASP A 115 -3.08 2.81 -4.97
CA ASP A 115 -3.99 1.67 -4.93
C ASP A 115 -4.15 1.00 -6.32
N HIS A 116 -3.93 1.75 -7.41
CA HIS A 116 -4.05 1.22 -8.77
C HIS A 116 -2.73 0.68 -9.31
N VAL A 117 -1.61 1.31 -8.93
CA VAL A 117 -0.28 1.05 -9.54
C VAL A 117 0.60 0.14 -8.69
N LEU A 118 0.50 0.23 -7.36
CA LEU A 118 1.55 -0.23 -6.44
C LEU A 118 1.15 -1.51 -5.71
N VAL A 119 -0.05 -1.55 -5.16
CA VAL A 119 -0.67 -2.78 -4.64
C VAL A 119 -1.86 -3.03 -5.53
N ARG A 120 -1.80 -3.99 -6.45
CA ARG A 120 -3.01 -4.40 -7.17
C ARG A 120 -3.86 -5.21 -6.19
N LEU A 121 -4.62 -4.53 -5.32
CA LEU A 121 -5.53 -5.15 -4.35
C LEU A 121 -6.46 -6.07 -5.12
N LYS A 122 -6.17 -7.38 -5.09
CA LYS A 122 -6.89 -8.37 -5.91
C LYS A 122 -8.00 -9.04 -5.10
N HIS A 123 -7.94 -8.94 -3.77
CA HIS A 123 -8.80 -9.72 -2.86
C HIS A 123 -9.67 -8.85 -1.96
N LEU A 124 -9.65 -7.52 -2.15
CA LEU A 124 -10.35 -6.56 -1.30
C LEU A 124 -11.61 -6.02 -2.01
N ASP A 125 -12.75 -6.20 -1.36
CA ASP A 125 -14.03 -5.68 -1.85
C ASP A 125 -14.12 -4.15 -1.65
N ARG A 126 -15.00 -3.46 -2.39
CA ARG A 126 -15.14 -2.00 -2.36
C ARG A 126 -15.49 -1.47 -0.96
N ASP A 127 -16.33 -2.21 -0.23
CA ASP A 127 -16.74 -1.84 1.13
C ASP A 127 -15.60 -2.01 2.15
N ASP A 128 -14.79 -3.05 1.99
CA ASP A 128 -13.61 -3.27 2.81
C ASP A 128 -12.58 -2.16 2.58
N MET A 129 -12.37 -1.73 1.33
CA MET A 129 -11.46 -0.63 0.99
C MET A 129 -11.89 0.68 1.65
N ALA A 130 -13.18 1.01 1.62
CA ALA A 130 -13.71 2.20 2.30
C ALA A 130 -13.49 2.11 3.82
N SER A 131 -13.73 0.94 4.42
CA SER A 131 -13.52 0.71 5.84
C SER A 131 -12.05 0.84 6.26
N ILE A 132 -11.11 0.40 5.43
CA ILE A 132 -9.66 0.50 5.71
C ILE A 132 -9.18 1.93 5.55
N ARG A 133 -9.69 2.67 4.56
CA ARG A 133 -9.39 4.11 4.43
C ARG A 133 -9.91 4.87 5.65
N LEU A 134 -11.06 4.49 6.19
CA LEU A 134 -11.58 5.01 7.46
C LEU A 134 -10.66 4.66 8.64
N THR A 135 -10.23 3.40 8.74
CA THR A 135 -9.24 2.98 9.73
C THR A 135 -7.92 3.74 9.58
N GLY A 136 -7.48 4.04 8.36
CA GLY A 136 -6.29 4.83 8.07
C GLY A 136 -6.41 6.30 8.48
N MET A 137 -7.61 6.89 8.38
CA MET A 137 -7.87 8.21 8.96
C MET A 137 -7.79 8.17 10.49
N ALA A 138 -8.37 7.15 11.13
CA ALA A 138 -8.27 6.98 12.58
C ALA A 138 -6.82 6.76 13.05
N TYR A 139 -6.05 5.95 12.32
CA TYR A 139 -4.61 5.75 12.52
C TYR A 139 -3.86 7.09 12.50
N MET A 140 -4.15 7.92 11.49
CA MET A 140 -3.57 9.24 11.36
C MET A 140 -3.96 10.19 12.50
N ILE A 141 -5.24 10.21 12.92
CA ILE A 141 -5.67 10.99 14.08
C ILE A 141 -4.86 10.61 15.32
N LEU A 142 -4.67 9.31 15.58
CA LEU A 142 -3.92 8.86 16.76
C LEU A 142 -2.46 9.31 16.74
N ILE A 143 -1.80 9.27 15.58
CA ILE A 143 -0.43 9.78 15.40
C ILE A 143 -0.38 11.30 15.65
N LEU A 144 -1.34 12.04 15.11
CA LEU A 144 -1.40 13.50 15.27
C LEU A 144 -1.74 13.93 16.70
N CYS A 145 -2.66 13.22 17.36
CA CYS A 145 -2.95 13.42 18.79
C CYS A 145 -1.71 13.14 19.64
N TYR A 146 -0.96 12.09 19.32
CA TYR A 146 0.32 11.81 19.98
C TYR A 146 1.32 12.95 19.80
N LEU A 147 1.46 13.49 18.59
CA LEU A 147 2.33 14.64 18.32
C LEU A 147 1.93 15.87 19.14
N LYS A 148 0.63 16.18 19.21
CA LYS A 148 0.11 17.30 19.99
C LYS A 148 0.40 17.15 21.49
N PHE A 149 0.18 15.95 22.03
CA PHE A 149 0.30 15.69 23.46
C PHE A 149 1.75 15.80 23.96
N ILE A 150 2.73 15.42 23.14
CA ILE A 150 4.11 15.28 23.61
C ILE A 150 5.04 16.46 23.24
N TYR A 151 4.72 17.22 22.18
CA TYR A 151 5.59 18.32 21.72
C TYR A 151 5.12 19.72 22.09
N GLU A 152 3.94 19.85 22.72
CA GLU A 152 3.37 21.08 23.32
C GLU A 152 3.70 22.37 22.53
N SER A 153 3.71 22.26 21.20
CA SER A 153 4.16 23.33 20.30
C SER A 153 3.13 23.51 19.20
N ASN A 154 2.70 24.76 19.05
CA ASN A 154 1.67 25.18 18.09
C ASN A 154 2.10 24.96 16.62
N ASN A 155 3.35 24.57 16.37
CA ASN A 155 3.89 24.28 15.03
C ASN A 155 3.11 23.19 14.30
N TYR A 156 2.44 22.30 15.04
CA TYR A 156 1.62 21.23 14.47
C TYR A 156 0.13 21.54 14.49
N ASP A 157 -0.34 22.59 15.16
CA ASP A 157 -1.78 22.84 15.30
C ASP A 157 -2.44 23.15 13.96
N THR A 158 -1.80 23.98 13.13
CA THR A 158 -2.26 24.27 11.78
C THR A 158 -2.34 23.00 10.92
N LEU A 159 -1.31 22.15 11.01
CA LEU A 159 -1.25 20.86 10.31
C LEU A 159 -2.37 19.91 10.73
N ILE A 160 -2.60 19.79 12.03
CA ILE A 160 -3.65 18.95 12.61
C ILE A 160 -5.03 19.50 12.25
N ALA A 161 -5.22 20.81 12.32
CA ALA A 161 -6.47 21.46 11.96
C ALA A 161 -6.84 21.20 10.50
N TYR A 162 -5.92 21.41 9.55
CA TYR A 162 -6.19 21.14 8.14
C TYR A 162 -6.50 19.68 7.86
N PHE A 163 -5.78 18.74 8.49
CA PHE A 163 -6.08 17.32 8.35
C PHE A 163 -7.47 16.99 8.90
N LEU A 164 -7.82 17.47 10.09
CA LEU A 164 -9.14 17.27 10.69
C LEU A 164 -10.25 17.91 9.83
N THR A 165 -10.06 19.12 9.30
CA THR A 165 -11.02 19.76 8.40
C THR A 165 -11.24 18.95 7.12
N LEU A 166 -10.19 18.44 6.49
CA LEU A 166 -10.32 17.58 5.30
C LEU A 166 -10.98 16.25 5.63
N MET A 167 -10.68 15.68 6.78
CA MET A 167 -11.30 14.46 7.27
C MET A 167 -12.80 14.66 7.54
N ILE A 168 -13.17 15.76 8.22
CA ILE A 168 -14.56 16.16 8.44
C ILE A 168 -15.25 16.40 7.10
N GLY A 169 -14.62 17.11 6.15
CA GLY A 169 -15.18 17.33 4.81
C GLY A 169 -15.46 16.02 4.09
N ARG A 170 -14.57 15.03 4.22
CA ARG A 170 -14.79 13.67 3.70
C ARG A 170 -15.98 13.00 4.39
N PHE A 171 -16.12 13.15 5.70
CA PHE A 171 -17.25 12.58 6.45
C PHE A 171 -18.58 13.25 6.12
N VAL A 172 -18.61 14.57 5.96
CA VAL A 172 -19.80 15.31 5.55
C VAL A 172 -20.22 14.92 4.12
N TYR A 173 -19.28 14.65 3.22
CA TYR A 173 -19.60 14.11 1.89
C TYR A 173 -20.25 12.72 1.96
N PHE A 174 -19.89 11.88 2.95
CA PHE A 174 -20.55 10.59 3.22
C PHE A 174 -21.91 10.73 3.93
N ASP A 175 -22.29 11.93 4.40
CA ASP A 175 -23.45 12.18 5.27
C ASP A 175 -24.81 12.24 4.54
N ALA A 176 -24.90 11.84 3.26
CA ALA A 176 -26.20 11.62 2.64
C ALA A 176 -26.97 10.41 3.25
N SER A 177 -26.28 9.54 4.02
CA SER A 177 -26.88 8.40 4.72
C SER A 177 -26.05 8.01 5.95
N PHE A 178 -26.43 8.49 7.14
CA PHE A 178 -25.81 8.13 8.44
C PHE A 178 -25.71 6.60 8.67
N LYS A 179 -26.58 5.81 8.01
CA LYS A 179 -26.55 4.35 8.06
C LYS A 179 -25.29 3.77 7.40
N ASP A 180 -24.88 4.33 6.26
CA ASP A 180 -23.71 3.86 5.53
C ASP A 180 -22.42 4.22 6.29
N PHE A 181 -22.42 5.38 6.95
CA PHE A 181 -21.36 5.78 7.86
C PHE A 181 -21.21 4.81 9.04
N LEU A 182 -22.31 4.48 9.72
CA LEU A 182 -22.27 3.57 10.87
C LEU A 182 -21.85 2.15 10.46
N HIS A 183 -22.28 1.70 9.28
CA HIS A 183 -21.80 0.45 8.69
C HIS A 183 -20.28 0.48 8.43
N CYS A 184 -19.77 1.58 7.85
CA CYS A 184 -18.34 1.77 7.63
C CYS A 184 -17.55 1.79 8.95
N ILE A 185 -18.04 2.45 10.01
CA ILE A 185 -17.40 2.43 11.34
C ILE A 185 -17.34 1.00 11.90
N ARG A 186 -18.44 0.25 11.80
CA ARG A 186 -18.48 -1.12 12.31
C ARG A 186 -17.49 -2.01 11.58
N ASN A 187 -17.35 -1.84 10.26
CA ASN A 187 -16.36 -2.57 9.48
C ASN A 187 -14.94 -2.08 9.79
N ALA A 188 -14.72 -0.77 9.97
CA ALA A 188 -13.43 -0.21 10.38
C ALA A 188 -13.01 -0.72 11.78
N ALA A 189 -13.96 -0.99 12.67
CA ALA A 189 -13.70 -1.59 13.97
C ALA A 189 -13.09 -2.99 13.86
N SER A 190 -13.46 -3.78 12.83
CA SER A 190 -12.83 -5.08 12.56
C SER A 190 -11.36 -4.96 12.15
N ASN A 191 -10.95 -3.81 11.61
CA ASN A 191 -9.57 -3.52 11.21
C ASN A 191 -8.74 -2.84 12.33
N ILE A 192 -9.33 -2.57 13.51
CA ILE A 192 -8.60 -2.01 14.67
C ILE A 192 -7.38 -2.85 15.06
N PRO A 193 -7.41 -4.20 15.10
CA PRO A 193 -6.22 -4.98 15.41
C PRO A 193 -5.06 -4.71 14.44
N ILE A 194 -5.35 -4.57 13.14
CA ILE A 194 -4.35 -4.24 12.11
C ILE A 194 -3.79 -2.84 12.36
N MET A 195 -4.65 -1.88 12.71
CA MET A 195 -4.26 -0.53 13.10
C MET A 195 -3.31 -0.52 14.31
N ILE A 196 -3.64 -1.29 15.35
CA ILE A 196 -2.81 -1.40 16.56
C ILE A 196 -1.45 -1.99 16.21
N MET A 197 -1.37 -3.02 15.36
CA MET A 197 -0.09 -3.57 14.90
C MET A 197 0.74 -2.52 14.15
N GLY A 198 0.11 -1.70 13.31
CA GLY A 198 0.77 -0.58 12.65
C GLY A 198 1.32 0.46 13.63
N LEU A 199 0.56 0.82 14.66
CA LEU A 199 0.97 1.78 15.70
C LEU A 199 2.07 1.21 16.59
N ILE A 200 2.01 -0.07 16.96
CA ILE A 200 3.05 -0.74 17.76
C ILE A 200 4.36 -0.79 16.98
N ASN A 201 4.32 -1.19 15.70
CA ASN A 201 5.52 -1.20 14.85
C ASN A 201 6.15 0.20 14.75
N LEU A 202 5.32 1.22 14.50
CA LEU A 202 5.75 2.61 14.48
C LEU A 202 6.37 3.02 15.82
N ALA A 203 5.71 2.71 16.94
CA ALA A 203 6.17 3.07 18.27
C ALA A 203 7.53 2.43 18.62
N ILE A 204 7.71 1.14 18.31
CA ILE A 204 8.98 0.42 18.55
C ILE A 204 10.11 1.03 17.72
N LEU A 205 9.88 1.28 16.43
CA LEU A 205 10.89 1.88 15.54
C LEU A 205 11.24 3.31 15.98
N CYS A 206 10.26 4.12 16.35
CA CYS A 206 10.48 5.45 16.90
C CYS A 206 11.27 5.38 18.22
N ALA A 207 10.88 4.51 19.15
CA ALA A 207 11.55 4.36 20.44
C ALA A 207 13.03 3.95 20.27
N TYR A 208 13.30 2.97 19.39
CA TYR A 208 14.66 2.56 19.05
C TYR A 208 15.44 3.68 18.36
N GLY A 209 14.84 4.37 17.39
CA GLY A 209 15.48 5.45 16.67
C GLY A 209 15.86 6.62 17.58
N TYR A 210 15.01 6.96 18.56
CA TYR A 210 15.31 8.00 19.54
C TYR A 210 16.30 7.57 20.62
N SER A 211 16.32 6.28 21.01
CA SER A 211 17.26 5.77 22.02
C SER A 211 18.68 5.66 21.48
N THR A 212 18.84 5.35 20.19
CA THR A 212 20.14 5.25 19.51
C THR A 212 20.67 6.59 19.00
N GLY A 213 19.88 7.66 19.08
CA GLY A 213 20.22 8.98 18.53
C GLY A 213 20.13 9.07 17.01
N TYR A 214 19.65 8.02 16.34
CA TYR A 214 19.44 8.01 14.89
C TYR A 214 18.34 8.97 14.47
N LEU A 215 17.19 8.97 15.17
CA LEU A 215 16.12 9.94 14.97
C LEU A 215 16.40 11.21 15.79
N LEU A 216 16.52 12.34 15.09
CA LEU A 216 16.89 13.61 15.69
C LEU A 216 15.67 14.27 16.35
N LYS A 217 15.67 14.39 17.69
CA LYS A 217 14.57 15.00 18.47
C LYS A 217 14.30 16.47 18.13
N HIS A 218 15.33 17.20 17.71
CA HIS A 218 15.25 18.64 17.40
C HIS A 218 14.72 18.95 15.98
N ASN A 219 14.67 17.97 15.07
CA ASN A 219 14.44 18.22 13.64
C ASN A 219 13.04 17.83 13.13
N GLY A 220 12.00 18.01 13.95
CA GLY A 220 10.63 17.73 13.55
C GLY A 220 10.29 16.27 13.61
N VAL A 221 9.45 15.94 14.58
CA VAL A 221 9.09 14.57 14.91
C VAL A 221 8.22 13.97 13.83
N ILE A 222 7.45 14.82 13.16
CA ILE A 222 6.68 14.45 11.99
C ILE A 222 7.57 13.88 10.87
N THR A 223 8.76 14.44 10.67
CA THR A 223 9.72 13.95 9.68
C THR A 223 10.34 12.62 10.12
N ASN A 224 10.62 12.45 11.41
CA ASN A 224 11.09 11.17 11.94
C ASN A 224 10.04 10.06 11.76
N ILE A 225 8.78 10.36 12.06
CA ILE A 225 7.66 9.44 11.83
C ILE A 225 7.52 9.11 10.34
N PHE A 226 7.70 10.09 9.46
CA PHE A 226 7.73 9.87 8.01
C PHE A 226 8.86 8.92 7.60
N PHE A 227 10.09 9.14 8.09
CA PHE A 227 11.20 8.23 7.80
C PHE A 227 10.90 6.81 8.25
N VAL A 228 10.32 6.62 9.43
CA VAL A 228 9.90 5.30 9.90
C VAL A 228 8.89 4.66 8.94
N HIS A 229 7.87 5.39 8.49
CA HIS A 229 6.93 4.90 7.48
C HIS A 229 7.63 4.52 6.19
N LEU A 230 8.59 5.35 5.72
CA LEU A 230 9.35 5.08 4.50
C LEU A 230 10.13 3.77 4.61
N TYR A 231 10.78 3.49 5.75
CA TYR A 231 11.45 2.20 5.97
C TYR A 231 10.46 1.02 5.94
N ILE A 232 9.30 1.14 6.58
CA ILE A 232 8.28 0.09 6.56
C ILE A 232 7.78 -0.13 5.12
N ILE A 233 7.48 0.93 4.37
CA ILE A 233 7.03 0.87 2.98
C ILE A 233 8.09 0.19 2.10
N VAL A 234 9.37 0.59 2.22
CA VAL A 234 10.47 -0.06 1.49
C VAL A 234 10.56 -1.54 1.84
N MET A 235 10.41 -1.92 3.10
CA MET A 235 10.42 -3.32 3.52
C MET A 235 9.21 -4.10 3.00
N ILE A 236 8.03 -3.49 2.96
CA ILE A 236 6.83 -4.08 2.32
C ILE A 236 7.12 -4.35 0.84
N PHE A 237 7.70 -3.39 0.12
CA PHE A 237 8.07 -3.57 -1.29
C PHE A 237 9.07 -4.70 -1.51
N ILE A 238 10.12 -4.75 -0.68
CA ILE A 238 11.12 -5.81 -0.71
C ILE A 238 10.44 -7.17 -0.48
N LEU A 239 9.57 -7.28 0.52
CA LEU A 239 8.85 -8.51 0.83
C LEU A 239 7.79 -8.89 -0.20
N HIS A 240 7.15 -7.93 -0.87
CA HIS A 240 6.12 -8.20 -1.87
C HIS A 240 6.73 -8.62 -3.22
N PHE A 241 7.80 -7.95 -3.64
CA PHE A 241 8.37 -8.11 -4.97
C PHE A 241 9.41 -9.23 -5.09
N ILE A 242 10.17 -9.52 -4.02
CA ILE A 242 11.18 -10.58 -4.02
C ILE A 242 10.56 -11.97 -4.20
N PRO A 243 9.51 -12.39 -3.47
CA PRO A 243 8.88 -13.69 -3.65
C PRO A 243 8.25 -13.84 -5.03
N ALA A 244 7.56 -12.81 -5.54
CA ALA A 244 6.93 -12.83 -6.86
C ALA A 244 7.95 -13.08 -7.98
N ARG A 245 9.11 -12.40 -7.94
CA ARG A 245 10.21 -12.62 -8.90
C ARG A 245 10.87 -13.99 -8.75
N LEU A 246 11.06 -14.48 -7.52
CA LEU A 246 11.67 -15.79 -7.27
C LEU A 246 10.74 -16.94 -7.72
N VAL A 247 9.44 -16.82 -7.50
CA VAL A 247 8.43 -17.80 -7.95
C VAL A 247 8.27 -17.77 -9.47
N ALA A 248 8.26 -16.58 -10.10
CA ALA A 248 8.25 -16.45 -11.55
C ALA A 248 9.49 -17.09 -12.19
N LYS A 249 10.69 -16.85 -11.63
CA LYS A 249 11.93 -17.52 -12.07
C LYS A 249 11.87 -19.05 -11.89
N LYS A 250 11.28 -19.54 -10.80
CA LYS A 250 11.07 -20.99 -10.60
C LYS A 250 10.09 -21.59 -11.62
N LYS A 251 8.97 -20.91 -11.94
CA LYS A 251 8.02 -21.37 -12.97
C LYS A 251 8.65 -21.40 -14.36
N VAL A 252 9.41 -20.37 -14.75
CA VAL A 252 10.14 -20.33 -16.03
C VAL A 252 11.19 -21.45 -16.11
N LYS A 253 11.97 -21.66 -15.05
CA LYS A 253 12.96 -22.75 -14.99
C LYS A 253 12.31 -24.14 -15.05
N LYS A 254 11.11 -24.30 -14.48
CA LYS A 254 10.34 -25.56 -14.56
C LYS A 254 9.82 -25.79 -15.98
N LEU A 255 9.31 -24.76 -16.68
CA LEU A 255 8.87 -24.88 -18.08
C LEU A 255 10.01 -25.24 -19.04
N ASP A 256 11.20 -24.67 -18.86
CA ASP A 256 12.38 -25.02 -19.68
C ASP A 256 12.90 -26.44 -19.40
N GLY A 257 12.75 -26.93 -18.17
CA GLY A 257 13.08 -28.31 -17.81
C GLY A 257 12.14 -29.35 -18.44
N THR A 258 10.84 -29.04 -18.56
CA THR A 258 9.84 -29.99 -19.09
C THR A 258 9.87 -30.11 -20.61
N LYS A 259 10.33 -29.08 -21.34
CA LYS A 259 10.39 -29.08 -22.82
C LYS A 259 11.43 -30.05 -23.41
N LYS A 260 12.35 -30.60 -22.62
CA LYS A 260 13.38 -31.55 -23.11
C LYS A 260 12.96 -33.03 -23.10
N SER A 261 11.79 -33.39 -22.56
CA SER A 261 11.40 -34.80 -22.36
C SER A 261 10.29 -35.32 -23.28
N SER A 262 9.56 -34.47 -23.99
CA SER A 262 8.42 -34.90 -24.82
C SER A 262 8.71 -34.85 -26.32
N ARG A 263 9.49 -35.83 -26.81
CA ARG A 263 9.39 -36.24 -28.23
C ARG A 263 8.12 -37.09 -28.39
N PRO A 264 7.19 -36.77 -29.32
CA PRO A 264 5.99 -37.57 -29.49
C PRO A 264 6.33 -38.97 -30.07
N PRO A 265 5.56 -40.02 -29.72
CA PRO A 265 5.76 -41.36 -30.27
C PRO A 265 5.50 -41.36 -31.78
N ARG A 266 6.37 -42.04 -32.53
CA ARG A 266 6.29 -42.19 -33.98
C ARG A 266 5.09 -43.10 -34.32
N GLU A 267 4.03 -42.51 -34.86
CA GLU A 267 2.79 -43.19 -35.23
C GLU A 267 3.03 -44.26 -36.31
N ARG A 268 2.53 -45.47 -36.05
CA ARG A 268 2.72 -46.65 -36.90
C ARG A 268 1.75 -46.56 -38.09
N ARG A 269 2.30 -46.43 -39.29
CA ARG A 269 1.59 -46.30 -40.57
C ARG A 269 0.68 -47.52 -40.83
N GLU A 270 -0.63 -47.38 -40.68
CA GLU A 270 -1.62 -48.38 -41.08
C GLU A 270 -1.94 -48.29 -42.58
N ARG A 271 -2.21 -49.46 -43.18
CA ARG A 271 -2.41 -49.69 -44.62
C ARG A 271 -3.79 -49.19 -45.06
N ARG A 272 -3.84 -48.44 -46.19
CA ARG A 272 -5.07 -48.07 -46.91
C ARG A 272 -5.86 -49.30 -47.36
N PRO A 273 -7.21 -49.28 -47.26
CA PRO A 273 -8.08 -50.05 -48.13
C PRO A 273 -8.65 -49.19 -49.28
N ASN A 274 -9.10 -49.91 -50.30
CA ASN A 274 -9.42 -49.46 -51.65
C ASN A 274 -10.65 -48.54 -51.78
N ARG A 275 -10.56 -47.69 -52.80
CA ARG A 275 -11.56 -46.76 -53.33
C ARG A 275 -12.69 -47.49 -54.09
N PRO A 276 -13.95 -47.04 -53.99
CA PRO A 276 -14.92 -47.18 -55.09
C PRO A 276 -15.06 -45.87 -55.89
N LYS A 277 -15.34 -46.02 -57.19
CA LYS A 277 -15.52 -44.98 -58.21
C LYS A 277 -16.96 -44.39 -58.21
N PRO A 278 -17.20 -43.27 -58.92
CA PRO A 278 -18.32 -42.35 -58.68
C PRO A 278 -19.58 -42.70 -59.48
N VAL A 279 -20.72 -42.16 -59.05
CA VAL A 279 -21.97 -42.12 -59.83
C VAL A 279 -22.48 -40.67 -59.84
N GLU A 280 -22.54 -40.08 -61.04
CA GLU A 280 -23.28 -38.87 -61.41
C GLU A 280 -24.79 -39.19 -61.44
N ASP A 281 -25.67 -38.24 -61.09
CA ASP A 281 -26.61 -37.60 -62.04
C ASP A 281 -27.48 -36.51 -61.37
N ASN A 282 -28.14 -35.74 -62.23
CA ASN A 282 -28.54 -34.33 -62.25
C ASN A 282 -29.82 -33.86 -61.52
N SER A 283 -29.91 -32.51 -61.42
CA SER A 283 -31.11 -31.61 -61.44
C SER A 283 -32.09 -31.72 -60.26
N GLU A 284 -32.70 -30.65 -59.72
CA GLU A 284 -33.28 -29.43 -60.30
C GLU A 284 -33.58 -28.46 -59.12
N ILE A 285 -32.99 -27.25 -59.10
CA ILE A 285 -33.64 -25.91 -59.11
C ILE A 285 -34.99 -25.82 -58.34
N ASP A 286 -35.04 -24.97 -57.29
CA ASP A 286 -36.00 -23.85 -57.31
C ASP A 286 -35.63 -22.71 -56.37
N VAL A 287 -35.84 -21.53 -56.93
CA VAL A 287 -35.57 -20.18 -56.44
C VAL A 287 -36.84 -19.68 -55.75
N GLU A 288 -36.73 -19.07 -54.57
CA GLU A 288 -37.74 -18.11 -54.14
C GLU A 288 -37.06 -16.85 -53.61
N ILE A 289 -37.52 -15.73 -54.16
CA ILE A 289 -36.96 -14.39 -54.12
C ILE A 289 -37.84 -13.53 -53.19
N ILE A 290 -37.23 -12.48 -52.64
CA ILE A 290 -37.76 -11.13 -52.40
C ILE A 290 -37.85 -10.69 -50.93
N ASP A 291 -37.17 -9.58 -50.72
CA ASP A 291 -37.11 -8.63 -49.61
C ASP A 291 -38.45 -8.24 -48.98
N LEU A 292 -38.42 -8.03 -47.66
CA LEU A 292 -39.00 -6.87 -46.96
C LEU A 292 -38.37 -6.71 -45.56
#